data_AF-A0A2E1PG56-F1
#
_entry.id   AF-A0A2E1PG56-F1
#
_cell.length_a   1.000
_cell.length_b   1.000
_cell.length_c   1.000
_cell.angle_alpha   90.00
_cell.angle_beta   90.00
_cell.angle_gamma   90.00
#
_symmetry.space_group_name_H-M   'P 1'
#
loop_
_entity.id
_entity.type
_entity.pdbx_description
1 polymer ?
#
loop_
_entity_poly.entity_id
_entity_poly.type
_entity_poly.pdbx_seq_one_letter_code
_entity_poly.pdbx_strand_id
1 'polypeptide(L)' 'MNKKNFAIIIEARTNSSRLPYKVIKKINGVSILENLINRIRHQNQIKKIIVATTRLKRDDEIENICKKKKYYML' A
#
# COMPACT_ATOMS: atom_id res chain seq x y z
N MET A 1 0.84 -28.26 -14.04
CA MET A 1 1.81 -27.27 -13.51
C MET A 1 1.25 -26.69 -12.22
N ASN A 2 2.00 -26.74 -11.11
CA ASN A 2 1.54 -26.16 -9.84
C ASN A 2 1.42 -24.64 -9.93
N LYS A 3 0.26 -24.13 -9.53
CA LYS A 3 -0.02 -22.69 -9.50
C LYS A 3 0.84 -22.06 -8.41
N LYS A 4 1.83 -21.24 -8.77
CA LYS A 4 2.67 -20.54 -7.79
C LYS A 4 1.76 -19.63 -6.95
N ASN A 5 1.75 -19.87 -5.65
CA ASN A 5 1.02 -19.05 -4.68
C ASN A 5 2.02 -18.11 -4.01
N PHE A 6 1.89 -16.82 -4.27
CA PHE A 6 2.77 -15.79 -3.70
C PHE A 6 1.96 -14.57 -3.29
N ALA A 7 2.50 -13.81 -2.34
CA ALA A 7 1.93 -12.57 -1.86
C ALA A 7 2.95 -11.44 -1.99
N ILE A 8 2.45 -10.22 -2.17
CA ILE A 8 3.27 -9.02 -2.16
C ILE A 8 2.96 -8.25 -0.90
N ILE A 9 4.00 -7.92 -0.13
CA ILE A 9 3.89 -7.09 1.06
C ILE A 9 4.52 -5.74 0.74
N ILE A 10 3.74 -4.67 0.92
CA ILE A 10 4.17 -3.28 0.74
C ILE A 10 4.31 -2.68 2.12
N GLU A 11 5.55 -2.43 2.55
CA GLU A 11 5.79 -1.68 3.78
C GLU A 11 5.51 -0.19 3.57
N ALA A 12 4.67 0.37 4.44
CA ALA A 12 4.17 1.74 4.33
C ALA A 12 4.24 2.43 5.69
N ARG A 13 5.02 3.50 5.78
CA ARG A 13 5.11 4.38 6.96
C ARG A 13 5.28 5.84 6.55
N THR A 14 4.77 6.76 7.36
CA THR A 14 4.79 8.20 7.09
C THR A 14 6.11 8.89 7.46
N ASN A 15 6.91 8.27 8.33
CA ASN A 15 8.11 8.87 8.94
C ASN A 15 9.38 8.85 8.06
N SER A 16 9.29 9.34 6.83
CA SER A 16 10.45 9.51 5.96
C SER A 16 11.21 10.80 6.29
N SER A 17 12.54 10.74 6.40
CA SER A 17 13.38 11.92 6.69
C SER A 17 13.60 12.85 5.50
N ARG A 18 13.61 12.30 4.27
CA ARG A 18 13.86 13.08 3.03
C ARG A 18 12.59 13.64 2.40
N LEU A 19 11.48 12.91 2.48
CA LEU A 19 10.17 13.38 2.03
C LEU A 19 9.10 12.87 3.02
N PRO A 20 8.88 13.60 4.12
CA PRO A 20 7.86 13.25 5.11
C PRO A 20 6.51 13.01 4.44
N TYR A 21 5.77 12.01 4.93
CA TYR A 21 4.44 11.69 4.43
C TYR A 21 4.38 11.27 2.94
N LYS A 22 5.52 10.88 2.34
CA LYS A 22 5.59 10.45 0.93
C LYS A 22 4.49 9.45 0.56
N VAL A 23 4.25 8.44 1.39
CA VAL A 23 3.32 7.34 1.08
C VAL A 23 1.89 7.83 0.86
N ILE A 24 1.44 8.82 1.64
CA ILE A 24 0.10 9.39 1.59
C ILE A 24 0.01 10.61 0.65
N LYS A 25 1.14 11.22 0.31
CA LYS A 25 1.20 12.38 -0.60
C LYS A 25 0.54 12.04 -1.93
N LYS A 26 -0.31 12.95 -2.41
CA LYS A 26 -1.09 12.77 -3.63
C LYS A 26 -0.34 13.30 -4.85
N ILE A 27 -0.44 12.56 -5.95
CA ILE A 27 -0.05 12.96 -7.30
C ILE A 27 -1.31 12.77 -8.15
N ASN A 28 -1.78 13.83 -8.80
CA ASN A 28 -3.02 13.83 -9.58
C ASN A 28 -4.23 13.28 -8.80
N GLY A 29 -4.37 13.68 -7.54
CA GLY A 29 -5.48 13.29 -6.66
C GLY A 29 -5.39 11.89 -6.03
N VAL A 30 -4.38 11.09 -6.38
CA VAL A 30 -4.19 9.71 -5.90
C VAL A 30 -2.91 9.61 -5.04
N SER A 31 -2.96 8.94 -3.89
CA SER A 31 -1.77 8.78 -3.05
C SER A 31 -0.68 7.96 -3.75
N ILE A 32 0.58 8.17 -3.37
CA ILE A 32 1.70 7.36 -3.88
C ILE A 32 1.48 5.87 -3.59
N LEU A 33 0.92 5.52 -2.43
CA LEU A 33 0.55 4.14 -2.09
C LEU A 33 -0.46 3.55 -3.06
N GLU A 34 -1.55 4.27 -3.32
CA GLU A 34 -2.59 3.83 -4.27
C GLU A 34 -2.01 3.66 -5.68
N ASN A 35 -1.18 4.60 -6.13
CA ASN A 35 -0.50 4.50 -7.43
C ASN A 35 0.41 3.27 -7.53
N LEU A 36 1.13 2.93 -6.46
CA LEU A 36 1.93 1.70 -6.41
C LEU A 36 1.05 0.45 -6.50
N ILE A 37 0.00 0.36 -5.68
CA ILE A 37 -0.91 -0.78 -5.66
C ILE A 37 -1.60 -0.95 -7.02
N ASN A 38 -2.07 0.13 -7.64
CA ASN A 38 -2.73 0.08 -8.95
C ASN A 38 -1.79 -0.44 -10.04
N ARG A 39 -0.51 -0.01 -10.04
CA ARG A 39 0.50 -0.53 -10.98
C ARG A 39 0.75 -2.02 -10.79
N ILE A 40 0.80 -2.50 -9.55
CA ILE A 40 1.00 -3.92 -9.24
C ILE A 40 -0.25 -4.72 -9.67
N ARG A 41 -1.46 -4.25 -9.35
CA ARG A 41 -2.72 -4.94 -9.69
C ARG A 41 -2.97 -5.12 -11.18
N HIS A 42 -2.34 -4.31 -12.03
CA HIS A 42 -2.45 -4.45 -13.49
C HIS A 42 -1.85 -5.78 -14.01
N GLN A 43 -1.11 -6.52 -13.19
CA GLN A 43 -0.58 -7.84 -13.53
C GLN A 43 -1.59 -8.94 -13.17
N ASN A 44 -2.12 -9.64 -14.18
CA ASN A 44 -3.20 -10.65 -14.04
C ASN A 44 -2.90 -11.82 -13.08
N GLN A 45 -1.63 -12.02 -12.69
CA GLN A 45 -1.20 -13.13 -11.85
C GLN A 45 -1.18 -12.79 -10.36
N ILE A 46 -1.32 -11.51 -9.98
CA ILE A 46 -1.15 -11.07 -8.59
C ILE A 46 -2.49 -11.08 -7.87
N LYS A 47 -2.64 -12.03 -6.95
CA LYS A 47 -3.89 -12.24 -6.21
C LYS A 47 -3.92 -11.64 -4.81
N LYS A 48 -2.74 -11.45 -4.20
CA LYS A 48 -2.62 -11.05 -2.79
C LYS A 48 -1.59 -9.94 -2.65
N ILE A 49 -2.08 -8.73 -2.37
CA ILE A 49 -1.28 -7.57 -2.00
C ILE A 49 -1.69 -7.19 -0.58
N ILE A 50 -0.70 -7.04 0.28
CA ILE A 50 -0.86 -6.72 1.68
C ILE A 50 -0.06 -5.46 1.97
N VAL A 51 -0.66 -4.49 2.65
CA VAL A 51 0.05 -3.31 3.14
C VAL A 51 0.45 -3.56 4.59
N ALA A 52 1.74 -3.54 4.89
CA ALA A 52 2.24 -3.61 6.26
C ALA A 52 2.52 -2.19 6.75
N THR A 53 1.89 -1.77 7.83
CA THR A 53 2.14 -0.45 8.43
C THR A 53 2.46 -0.57 9.92
N THR A 54 2.75 0.56 10.59
CA THR A 54 3.04 0.55 12.03
C THR A 54 1.75 0.78 12.82
N ARG A 55 1.78 0.45 14.12
CA ARG A 55 0.67 0.77 15.05
C ARG A 55 0.69 2.20 15.58
N LEU A 56 1.54 3.08 15.02
CA LEU A 56 1.65 4.45 15.48
C LEU A 56 0.55 5.31 14.87
N LYS A 57 -0.06 6.18 15.68
CA LYS A 57 -1.16 7.08 15.27
C LYS A 57 -0.88 7.90 14.00
N ARG A 58 0.38 8.24 13.74
CA ARG A 58 0.80 8.98 12.53
C ARG A 58 0.59 8.19 11.23
N ASP A 59 0.46 6.87 11.33
CA ASP A 59 0.26 5.96 10.19
C ASP A 59 -1.23 5.59 10.00
N ASP A 60 -2.15 6.09 10.83
CA ASP A 60 -3.60 5.87 10.72
C ASP A 60 -4.17 6.26 9.34
N GLU A 61 -3.56 7.24 8.68
CA GLU A 61 -3.97 7.62 7.32
C GLU A 61 -3.72 6.50 6.29
N ILE A 62 -2.66 5.70 6.48
CA ILE A 62 -2.40 4.53 5.64
C ILE A 62 -3.49 3.47 5.87
N GLU A 63 -3.89 3.24 7.12
CA GLU A 63 -5.00 2.34 7.46
C GLU A 63 -6.32 2.83 6.84
N ASN A 64 -6.61 4.13 6.92
CA ASN A 64 -7.80 4.73 6.34
C ASN A 64 -7.85 4.58 4.81
N ILE A 65 -6.73 4.77 4.12
CA ILE A 65 -6.60 4.50 2.67
C ILE A 65 -6.91 3.03 2.39
N CYS A 66 -6.30 2.11 3.14
CA CYS A 66 -6.49 0.67 2.96
C CYS A 66 -7.94 0.25 3.20
N LYS A 67 -8.59 0.72 4.27
CA LYS A 67 -10.01 0.46 4.56
C LYS A 67 -10.92 0.98 3.45
N LYS A 68 -10.74 2.25 3.04
CA LYS A 68 -11.55 2.88 1.99
C LYS A 68 -11.46 2.14 0.65
N LYS A 69 -10.29 1.61 0.31
CA LYS A 69 -10.02 0.91 -0.95
C LYS A 69 -10.10 -0.61 -0.86
N LYS A 70 -10.40 -1.16 0.33
CA LYS A 70 -10.47 -2.59 0.61
C LYS A 70 -9.17 -3.33 0.28
N TYR A 71 -8.02 -2.75 0.66
CA TYR A 71 -6.72 -3.41 0.58
C TYR A 71 -6.48 -4.23 1.85
N TYR A 72 -5.84 -5.41 1.71
CA TYR A 72 -5.44 -6.19 2.88
C TYR A 72 -4.33 -5.47 3.63
N MET A 73 -4.37 -5.54 4.96
CA MET A 73 -3.40 -4.89 5.83
C MET A 73 -2.88 -5.87 6.89
N LEU A 74 -1.61 -5.71 7.27
CA LEU A 74 -0.96 -6.37 8.41
C LEU A 74 -0.39 -5.33 9.37
#